data_AF-A0A3L8D4N8-F1
#
_entry.id   AF-A0A3L8D4N8-F1
#
_cell.length_a   1.000
_cell.length_b   1.000
_cell.length_c   1.000
_cell.angle_alpha   90.00
_cell.angle_beta   90.00
_cell.angle_gamma   90.00
#
_symmetry.space_group_name_H-M   'P 1'
#
loop_
_entity.id
_entity.type
_entity.pdbx_description
1 polymer ?
#
loop_
_entity_poly.entity_id
_entity_poly.type
_entity_poly.pdbx_seq_one_letter_code
_entity_poly.pdbx_strand_id
1 'polypeptide(L)'
;MADVLDIAGEPVFDERIVGLEIHTYNPYANTSFGYSEEIRIPIQQQDLYTLPCESYLYIEGTFSIVGTSAGEGGDSVTHKDQARLVNNCAAFLFDEIRYELNGVEIDRSRNVGVTSTLKNYASLTHAHANILQNAGWSVVNNTSGPGDFNLCVPLGMLLGFCEYNRRVVINARHELVLIRARNDNNCVVLSSDRHEPKIDLHKAVKAATQLEKPRYVIFALQTGRRNVGTKDASLFDECDLSNVKLFLNSEFYSYDDMHLDFTKNRYAVLYDMYTRFRRTYYALDRDDDGAMLTMRKFLHCGPFVVIDCSRQNEAVKSATVDVRIEFDCR
;
A
#
# COMPACT_ATOMS: atom_id res chain seq x y z
N MET A 1 32.71 -38.12 -5.91
CA MET A 1 32.22 -39.52 -5.86
C MET A 1 31.06 -39.55 -4.88
N ALA A 2 29.91 -40.16 -5.19
CA ALA A 2 29.51 -40.69 -6.50
C ALA A 2 28.90 -39.59 -7.39
N ASP A 3 29.03 -39.75 -8.70
CA ASP A 3 28.38 -38.93 -9.72
C ASP A 3 28.07 -39.84 -10.92
N VAL A 4 27.44 -40.98 -10.57
CA VAL A 4 27.20 -42.14 -11.45
C VAL A 4 25.72 -42.47 -11.31
N LEU A 5 25.01 -42.45 -12.44
CA LEU A 5 23.58 -42.74 -12.50
C LEU A 5 23.32 -44.22 -12.18
N ASP A 6 22.76 -44.49 -11.01
CA ASP A 6 22.26 -45.83 -10.67
C ASP A 6 20.87 -46.02 -11.30
N ILE A 7 20.79 -46.93 -12.27
CA ILE A 7 19.57 -47.26 -13.03
C ILE A 7 18.82 -48.45 -12.39
N ALA A 8 19.35 -49.02 -11.31
CA ALA A 8 18.78 -50.16 -10.59
C ALA A 8 18.38 -49.83 -9.13
N GLY A 9 18.72 -48.64 -8.63
CA GLY A 9 18.28 -48.13 -7.34
C GLY A 9 16.76 -47.92 -7.25
N GLU A 10 16.23 -47.89 -6.02
CA GLU A 10 14.80 -47.61 -5.79
C GLU A 10 14.42 -46.19 -6.23
N PRO A 11 13.21 -45.99 -6.79
CA PRO A 11 12.78 -44.68 -7.29
C PRO A 11 12.64 -43.67 -6.15
N VAL A 12 13.52 -42.67 -6.13
CA VAL A 12 13.44 -41.54 -5.20
C VAL A 12 12.34 -40.59 -5.66
N PHE A 13 11.18 -40.63 -5.00
CA PHE A 13 10.10 -39.67 -5.20
C PHE A 13 10.44 -38.35 -4.50
N ASP A 14 10.51 -37.24 -5.25
CA ASP A 14 10.83 -35.92 -4.71
C ASP A 14 9.54 -35.16 -4.37
N GLU A 15 9.07 -35.29 -3.11
CA GLU A 15 7.86 -34.61 -2.61
C GLU A 15 8.06 -33.10 -2.31
N ARG A 16 8.94 -32.43 -3.07
CA ARG A 16 9.06 -30.97 -3.04
C ARG A 16 7.86 -30.33 -3.73
N ILE A 17 7.56 -29.09 -3.37
CA ILE A 17 6.53 -28.29 -4.05
C ILE A 17 6.98 -28.04 -5.49
N VAL A 18 6.35 -28.73 -6.44
CA VAL A 18 6.72 -28.71 -7.87
C VAL A 18 6.15 -27.53 -8.66
N GLY A 19 5.23 -26.75 -8.10
CA GLY A 19 4.58 -25.63 -8.78
C GLY A 19 3.72 -24.75 -7.88
N LEU A 20 3.15 -23.70 -8.47
CA LEU A 20 2.23 -22.74 -7.83
C LEU A 20 1.00 -22.56 -8.71
N GLU A 21 -0.20 -22.63 -8.13
CA GLU A 21 -1.47 -22.50 -8.85
C GLU A 21 -2.36 -21.40 -8.25
N ILE A 22 -2.81 -20.48 -9.11
CA ILE A 22 -3.60 -19.32 -8.70
C ILE A 22 -5.07 -19.70 -8.57
N HIS A 23 -5.58 -19.67 -7.34
CA HIS A 23 -6.96 -20.00 -7.01
C HIS A 23 -7.79 -18.75 -6.69
N THR A 24 -8.95 -18.60 -7.34
CA THR A 24 -9.88 -17.49 -7.09
C THR A 24 -10.80 -17.80 -5.91
N TYR A 25 -10.90 -16.86 -4.96
CA TYR A 25 -11.83 -16.92 -3.84
C TYR A 25 -12.66 -15.65 -3.83
N ASN A 26 -13.98 -15.81 -3.79
CA ASN A 26 -14.93 -14.70 -3.79
C ASN A 26 -15.38 -14.37 -2.35
N PRO A 27 -16.01 -13.20 -2.11
CA PRO A 27 -16.71 -12.91 -0.86
C PRO A 27 -17.82 -13.91 -0.55
N TYR A 28 -18.39 -13.82 0.66
CA TYR A 28 -19.59 -14.57 1.01
C TYR A 28 -20.76 -14.29 0.05
N ALA A 29 -21.67 -15.26 -0.08
CA ALA A 29 -22.88 -15.08 -0.87
C ALA A 29 -23.70 -13.89 -0.34
N ASN A 30 -24.25 -13.09 -1.26
CA ASN A 30 -25.00 -11.86 -0.99
C ASN A 30 -24.19 -10.73 -0.32
N THR A 31 -22.85 -10.76 -0.31
CA THR A 31 -22.05 -9.58 0.06
C THR A 31 -22.28 -8.44 -0.94
N SER A 32 -22.75 -7.31 -0.42
CA SER A 32 -22.75 -6.02 -1.12
C SER A 32 -21.40 -5.29 -0.95
N PHE A 33 -21.12 -4.34 -1.85
CA PHE A 33 -19.88 -3.55 -1.85
C PHE A 33 -20.13 -2.06 -1.55
N GLY A 34 -21.19 -1.77 -0.78
CA GLY A 34 -21.63 -0.42 -0.44
C GLY A 34 -20.72 0.29 0.55
N TYR A 35 -20.83 1.62 0.61
CA TYR A 35 -19.99 2.46 1.48
C TYR A 35 -20.12 2.10 2.96
N SER A 36 -19.00 2.00 3.68
CA SER A 36 -18.91 1.57 5.09
C SER A 36 -19.25 0.11 5.38
N GLU A 37 -19.51 -0.74 4.37
CA GLU A 37 -19.85 -2.16 4.58
C GLU A 37 -18.60 -3.03 4.81
N GLU A 38 -18.79 -4.14 5.55
CA GLU A 38 -17.75 -5.15 5.82
C GLU A 38 -17.80 -6.28 4.78
N ILE A 39 -16.76 -6.35 3.93
CA ILE A 39 -16.61 -7.35 2.86
C ILE A 39 -15.67 -8.46 3.35
N ARG A 40 -16.21 -9.65 3.63
CA ARG A 40 -15.45 -10.82 4.12
C ARG A 40 -15.21 -11.87 3.04
N ILE A 41 -13.99 -12.41 3.01
CA ILE A 41 -13.49 -13.27 1.92
C ILE A 41 -12.72 -14.47 2.51
N PRO A 42 -13.39 -15.63 2.67
CA PRO A 42 -12.81 -16.77 3.36
C PRO A 42 -12.05 -17.73 2.43
N ILE A 43 -11.03 -18.39 2.97
CA ILE A 43 -10.49 -19.68 2.52
C ILE A 43 -10.88 -20.70 3.60
N GLN A 44 -11.90 -21.52 3.32
CA GLN A 44 -12.49 -22.43 4.30
C GLN A 44 -11.85 -23.83 4.30
N GLN A 45 -11.09 -24.19 3.26
CA GLN A 45 -10.46 -25.50 3.12
C GLN A 45 -9.20 -25.58 3.99
N GLN A 46 -9.24 -26.42 5.03
CA GLN A 46 -8.14 -26.63 5.98
C GLN A 46 -7.07 -27.61 5.49
N ASP A 47 -7.12 -28.05 4.24
CA ASP A 47 -6.13 -28.93 3.60
C ASP A 47 -5.31 -28.20 2.52
N LEU A 48 -5.30 -26.86 2.55
CA LEU A 48 -4.60 -26.03 1.58
C LEU A 48 -3.22 -25.58 2.06
N TYR A 49 -2.31 -25.56 1.09
CA TYR A 49 -1.01 -24.90 1.14
C TYR A 49 -1.15 -23.54 0.44
N THR A 50 -1.01 -22.43 1.17
CA THR A 50 -1.14 -21.09 0.59
C THR A 50 0.16 -20.30 0.75
N LEU A 51 0.42 -19.40 -0.19
CA LEU A 51 1.59 -18.50 -0.15
C LEU A 51 1.10 -17.05 -0.15
N PRO A 52 0.94 -16.43 1.04
CA PRO A 52 0.30 -15.12 1.17
C PRO A 52 1.03 -13.97 0.47
N CYS A 53 2.35 -14.10 0.20
CA CYS A 53 3.12 -13.06 -0.48
C CYS A 53 2.95 -13.03 -2.00
N GLU A 54 2.64 -14.17 -2.63
CA GLU A 54 2.32 -14.27 -4.07
C GLU A 54 0.82 -14.10 -4.34
N SER A 55 0.03 -13.80 -3.31
CA SER A 55 -1.40 -13.51 -3.42
C SER A 55 -1.64 -12.06 -3.86
N TYR A 56 -2.78 -11.80 -4.50
CA TYR A 56 -3.16 -10.48 -5.00
C TYR A 56 -4.67 -10.18 -4.87
N LEU A 57 -4.97 -8.88 -4.91
CA LEU A 57 -6.29 -8.27 -4.84
C LEU A 57 -6.76 -7.89 -6.22
N TYR A 58 -7.60 -8.76 -6.78
CA TYR A 58 -8.31 -8.51 -8.03
C TYR A 58 -9.59 -7.73 -7.74
N ILE A 59 -9.68 -6.53 -8.33
CA ILE A 59 -10.82 -5.61 -8.24
C ILE A 59 -11.39 -5.42 -9.63
N GLU A 60 -12.72 -5.41 -9.73
CA GLU A 60 -13.46 -5.03 -10.94
C GLU A 60 -14.49 -3.97 -10.54
N GLY A 61 -14.67 -2.94 -11.37
CA GLY A 61 -15.59 -1.85 -11.05
C GLY A 61 -15.87 -0.94 -12.25
N THR A 62 -16.87 -0.08 -12.09
CA THR A 62 -17.22 0.96 -13.06
C THR A 62 -17.05 2.32 -12.39
N PHE A 63 -16.19 3.18 -12.95
CA PHE A 63 -16.02 4.56 -12.52
C PHE A 63 -16.95 5.47 -13.32
N SER A 64 -17.81 6.21 -12.62
CA SER A 64 -18.78 7.14 -13.19
C SER A 64 -18.73 8.52 -12.52
N ILE A 65 -19.25 9.53 -13.23
CA ILE A 65 -19.43 10.90 -12.72
C ILE A 65 -20.93 11.21 -12.70
N VAL A 66 -21.44 11.64 -11.55
CA VAL A 66 -22.80 12.15 -11.38
C VAL A 66 -22.78 13.68 -11.48
N GLY A 67 -23.78 14.25 -12.14
CA GLY A 67 -23.97 15.71 -12.26
C GLY A 67 -23.95 16.26 -13.69
N THR A 68 -23.42 15.51 -14.67
CA THR A 68 -23.50 15.90 -16.08
C THR A 68 -24.91 15.67 -16.62
N SER A 69 -25.63 16.75 -16.92
CA SER A 69 -26.90 16.69 -17.66
C SER A 69 -26.69 15.98 -19.00
N ALA A 70 -27.51 14.98 -19.30
CA ALA A 70 -27.40 14.17 -20.52
C ALA A 70 -27.73 15.00 -21.77
N GLY A 71 -26.73 15.68 -22.32
CA GLY A 71 -26.78 16.30 -23.64
C GLY A 71 -26.69 15.23 -24.72
N GLU A 72 -27.73 15.11 -25.55
CA GLU A 72 -27.82 14.12 -26.61
C GLU A 72 -26.65 14.27 -27.61
N GLY A 73 -25.95 13.16 -27.90
CA GLY A 73 -24.94 13.10 -28.97
C GLY A 73 -23.54 13.64 -28.63
N GLY A 74 -23.23 13.94 -27.36
CA GLY A 74 -21.86 14.32 -26.95
C GLY A 74 -20.84 13.18 -27.09
N ASP A 75 -19.68 13.45 -27.68
CA ASP A 75 -18.64 12.43 -27.89
C ASP A 75 -17.95 12.02 -26.56
N SER A 76 -17.72 10.70 -26.41
CA SER A 76 -17.22 10.04 -25.20
C SER A 76 -15.84 10.54 -24.74
N VAL A 77 -15.07 11.13 -25.67
CA VAL A 77 -13.80 11.82 -25.40
C VAL A 77 -13.95 12.87 -24.28
N THR A 78 -15.06 13.61 -24.26
CA THR A 78 -15.24 14.81 -23.42
C THR A 78 -15.34 14.54 -21.90
N HIS A 79 -15.61 13.30 -21.48
CA HIS A 79 -15.68 12.95 -20.04
C HIS A 79 -14.33 12.53 -19.45
N LYS A 80 -13.34 12.13 -20.26
CA LYS A 80 -12.05 11.63 -19.76
C LYS A 80 -11.16 12.73 -19.17
N ASP A 81 -11.35 13.97 -19.59
CA ASP A 81 -10.69 15.14 -19.02
C ASP A 81 -11.43 15.72 -17.79
N GLN A 82 -12.63 15.23 -17.48
CA GLN A 82 -13.45 15.74 -16.35
C GLN A 82 -13.07 15.09 -15.02
N ALA A 83 -12.61 13.85 -15.02
CA ALA A 83 -12.05 13.20 -13.85
C ALA A 83 -11.10 12.06 -14.23
N ARG A 84 -10.15 11.76 -13.33
CA ARG A 84 -9.25 10.61 -13.41
C ARG A 84 -9.17 9.89 -12.07
N LEU A 85 -8.75 8.62 -12.06
CA LEU A 85 -8.32 7.95 -10.84
C LEU A 85 -7.04 8.60 -10.25
N VAL A 86 -6.81 8.45 -8.94
CA VAL A 86 -5.52 8.78 -8.29
C VAL A 86 -4.51 7.64 -8.43
N ASN A 87 -3.23 7.94 -8.15
CA ASN A 87 -2.25 6.89 -7.87
C ASN A 87 -2.71 6.07 -6.66
N ASN A 88 -2.65 4.74 -6.75
CA ASN A 88 -3.09 3.81 -5.71
C ASN A 88 -4.62 3.87 -5.40
N CYS A 89 -5.44 4.27 -6.37
CA CYS A 89 -6.91 4.39 -6.24
C CYS A 89 -7.57 3.14 -5.64
N ALA A 90 -7.10 1.94 -5.99
CA ALA A 90 -7.59 0.67 -5.45
C ALA A 90 -7.52 0.58 -3.92
N ALA A 91 -6.48 1.14 -3.30
CA ALA A 91 -6.33 1.17 -1.86
C ALA A 91 -7.17 2.28 -1.19
N PHE A 92 -7.46 3.37 -1.91
CA PHE A 92 -8.35 4.44 -1.42
C PHE A 92 -9.83 4.03 -1.35
N LEU A 93 -10.22 2.94 -2.02
CA LEU A 93 -11.57 2.36 -1.92
C LEU A 93 -11.92 1.86 -0.51
N PHE A 94 -10.93 1.66 0.38
CA PHE A 94 -11.09 0.99 1.67
C PHE A 94 -10.55 1.82 2.84
N ASP A 95 -11.36 1.99 3.89
CA ASP A 95 -10.98 2.67 5.14
C ASP A 95 -10.12 1.76 6.04
N GLU A 96 -10.35 0.45 5.99
CA GLU A 96 -9.63 -0.57 6.78
C GLU A 96 -9.53 -1.89 5.99
N ILE A 97 -8.46 -2.63 6.24
CA ILE A 97 -8.20 -3.96 5.68
C ILE A 97 -7.54 -4.84 6.77
N ARG A 98 -7.99 -6.08 6.91
CA ARG A 98 -7.71 -7.01 8.01
C ARG A 98 -7.53 -8.43 7.46
N TYR A 99 -6.73 -9.25 8.14
CA TYR A 99 -6.56 -10.66 7.76
C TYR A 99 -6.39 -11.56 8.97
N GLU A 100 -7.19 -12.62 8.97
CA GLU A 100 -7.42 -13.47 10.11
C GLU A 100 -6.97 -14.90 9.75
N LEU A 101 -6.10 -15.52 10.56
CA LEU A 101 -5.80 -16.95 10.47
C LEU A 101 -6.48 -17.66 11.64
N ASN A 102 -7.32 -18.64 11.33
CA ASN A 102 -8.17 -19.36 12.30
C ASN A 102 -9.00 -18.42 13.20
N GLY A 103 -9.41 -17.26 12.68
CA GLY A 103 -10.18 -16.24 13.42
C GLY A 103 -9.33 -15.31 14.31
N VAL A 104 -8.01 -15.46 14.33
CA VAL A 104 -7.09 -14.51 14.96
C VAL A 104 -6.64 -13.49 13.92
N GLU A 105 -6.93 -12.20 14.13
CA GLU A 105 -6.33 -11.12 13.35
C GLU A 105 -4.80 -11.22 13.45
N ILE A 106 -4.14 -11.69 12.40
CA ILE A 106 -2.66 -11.71 12.30
C ILE A 106 -2.16 -10.31 11.94
N ASP A 107 -3.09 -9.42 11.54
CA ASP A 107 -2.94 -7.98 11.56
C ASP A 107 -3.94 -7.26 10.62
N ARG A 108 -3.63 -5.99 10.35
CA ARG A 108 -4.56 -4.96 9.86
C ARG A 108 -3.81 -3.74 9.32
N SER A 109 -4.44 -2.94 8.48
CA SER A 109 -4.05 -1.55 8.16
C SER A 109 -5.30 -0.67 8.07
N ARG A 110 -5.11 0.63 8.28
CA ARG A 110 -6.15 1.67 8.32
C ARG A 110 -5.77 2.84 7.42
N ASN A 111 -6.79 3.56 6.92
CA ASN A 111 -6.66 4.60 5.89
C ASN A 111 -5.84 4.05 4.69
N VAL A 112 -6.25 2.91 4.16
CA VAL A 112 -5.40 1.97 3.39
C VAL A 112 -4.68 2.65 2.23
N GLY A 113 -5.38 3.52 1.48
CA GLY A 113 -4.78 4.33 0.42
C GLY A 113 -3.64 5.23 0.87
N VAL A 114 -3.76 5.93 2.01
CA VAL A 114 -2.71 6.82 2.52
C VAL A 114 -1.50 6.03 3.03
N THR A 115 -1.74 5.01 3.87
CA THR A 115 -0.67 4.25 4.53
C THR A 115 0.12 3.40 3.54
N SER A 116 -0.55 2.73 2.61
CA SER A 116 0.15 2.01 1.53
C SER A 116 0.85 2.95 0.56
N THR A 117 0.31 4.14 0.26
CA THR A 117 1.01 5.10 -0.62
C THR A 117 2.32 5.57 0.00
N LEU A 118 2.34 5.94 1.29
CA LEU A 118 3.58 6.31 2.00
C LEU A 118 4.59 5.16 2.03
N LYS A 119 4.15 3.95 2.40
CA LYS A 119 4.99 2.76 2.45
C LYS A 119 5.62 2.46 1.08
N ASN A 120 4.84 2.55 0.00
CA ASN A 120 5.31 2.23 -1.35
C ASN A 120 6.15 3.36 -1.98
N TYR A 121 5.88 4.63 -1.68
CA TYR A 121 6.81 5.72 -2.00
C TYR A 121 8.18 5.50 -1.34
N ALA A 122 8.20 5.05 -0.09
CA ALA A 122 9.42 4.76 0.66
C ALA A 122 10.15 3.48 0.18
N SER A 123 9.43 2.39 -0.13
CA SER A 123 10.05 1.05 -0.27
C SER A 123 10.29 0.57 -1.71
N LEU A 124 9.60 1.11 -2.72
CA LEU A 124 9.67 0.59 -4.10
C LEU A 124 10.96 0.97 -4.86
N THR A 125 11.28 0.14 -5.86
CA THR A 125 12.21 0.49 -6.95
C THR A 125 11.45 1.01 -8.17
N HIS A 126 12.17 1.58 -9.14
CA HIS A 126 11.60 1.89 -10.45
C HIS A 126 11.03 0.64 -11.15
N ALA A 127 11.65 -0.53 -11.01
CA ALA A 127 11.18 -1.77 -11.63
C ALA A 127 9.86 -2.26 -10.99
N HIS A 128 9.80 -2.36 -9.66
CA HIS A 128 8.57 -2.77 -8.97
C HIS A 128 7.42 -1.78 -9.19
N ALA A 129 7.70 -0.48 -9.25
CA ALA A 129 6.69 0.54 -9.56
C ALA A 129 6.08 0.38 -10.97
N ASN A 130 6.84 -0.11 -11.94
CA ASN A 130 6.32 -0.40 -13.27
C ASN A 130 5.43 -1.67 -13.27
N ILE A 131 5.79 -2.69 -12.50
CA ILE A 131 4.97 -3.91 -12.32
C ILE A 131 3.62 -3.57 -11.66
N LEU A 132 3.64 -2.64 -10.69
CA LEU A 132 2.44 -2.19 -9.97
C LEU A 132 1.51 -1.25 -10.78
N GLN A 133 1.80 -0.93 -12.04
CA GLN A 133 0.85 -0.18 -12.88
C GLN A 133 -0.50 -0.91 -12.99
N ASN A 134 -0.50 -2.24 -13.02
CA ASN A 134 -1.71 -3.08 -12.98
C ASN A 134 -2.48 -2.99 -11.65
N ALA A 135 -1.84 -2.50 -10.58
CA ALA A 135 -2.47 -2.21 -9.28
C ALA A 135 -3.03 -0.78 -9.18
N GLY A 136 -2.93 0.02 -10.24
CA GLY A 136 -3.25 1.45 -10.23
C GLY A 136 -2.12 2.33 -9.68
N TRP A 137 -0.88 1.81 -9.63
CA TRP A 137 0.29 2.60 -9.23
C TRP A 137 0.88 3.35 -10.44
N SER A 138 0.51 4.62 -10.61
CA SER A 138 1.06 5.49 -11.65
C SER A 138 1.36 6.87 -11.08
N VAL A 139 2.65 7.18 -11.01
CA VAL A 139 3.21 8.43 -10.45
C VAL A 139 3.33 9.54 -11.52
N VAL A 140 3.00 9.24 -12.78
CA VAL A 140 3.24 10.14 -13.92
C VAL A 140 2.02 10.26 -14.83
N ASN A 141 1.32 9.14 -15.12
CA ASN A 141 0.25 9.07 -16.10
C ASN A 141 -1.00 8.41 -15.49
N ASN A 142 -1.82 9.17 -14.76
CA ASN A 142 -3.15 8.70 -14.33
C ASN A 142 -4.18 9.07 -15.40
N THR A 143 -4.28 8.26 -16.46
CA THR A 143 -5.13 8.52 -17.64
C THR A 143 -6.45 7.75 -17.64
N SER A 144 -6.74 6.98 -16.58
CA SER A 144 -8.00 6.28 -16.41
C SER A 144 -9.09 7.25 -15.93
N GLY A 145 -9.80 7.83 -16.90
CA GLY A 145 -11.06 8.53 -16.66
C GLY A 145 -12.26 7.57 -16.53
N PRO A 146 -13.50 8.07 -16.62
CA PRO A 146 -14.71 7.26 -16.45
C PRO A 146 -14.82 6.08 -17.44
N GLY A 147 -15.39 4.98 -16.95
CA GLY A 147 -15.52 3.71 -17.66
C GLY A 147 -15.30 2.50 -16.74
N ASP A 148 -15.37 1.30 -17.30
CA ASP A 148 -15.07 0.05 -16.60
C ASP A 148 -13.55 -0.13 -16.42
N PHE A 149 -13.16 -0.73 -15.30
CA PHE A 149 -11.77 -1.05 -15.00
C PHE A 149 -11.64 -2.38 -14.26
N ASN A 150 -10.46 -3.01 -14.40
CA ASN A 150 -9.99 -4.04 -13.49
C ASN A 150 -8.57 -3.72 -13.00
N LEU A 151 -8.25 -4.14 -11.78
CA LEU A 151 -6.97 -3.89 -11.12
C LEU A 151 -6.50 -5.14 -10.38
N CYS A 152 -5.19 -5.37 -10.36
CA CYS A 152 -4.53 -6.51 -9.71
C CYS A 152 -3.46 -5.98 -8.75
N VAL A 153 -3.78 -5.97 -7.45
CA VAL A 153 -3.01 -5.31 -6.39
C VAL A 153 -2.29 -6.35 -5.53
N PRO A 154 -0.97 -6.55 -5.61
CA PRO A 154 -0.26 -7.53 -4.77
C PRO A 154 -0.42 -7.23 -3.28
N LEU A 155 -0.59 -8.25 -2.44
CA LEU A 155 -1.04 -8.00 -1.06
C LEU A 155 0.07 -7.42 -0.16
N GLY A 156 1.34 -7.67 -0.50
CA GLY A 156 2.50 -6.98 0.05
C GLY A 156 2.64 -5.50 -0.36
N MET A 157 1.88 -5.03 -1.36
CA MET A 157 1.74 -3.60 -1.63
C MET A 157 0.96 -2.92 -0.50
N LEU A 158 0.02 -3.62 0.13
CA LEU A 158 -0.88 -3.05 1.11
C LEU A 158 -0.44 -3.34 2.56
N LEU A 159 0.01 -4.55 2.90
CA LEU A 159 0.26 -4.98 4.30
C LEU A 159 1.46 -5.93 4.51
N GLY A 160 2.05 -5.87 5.72
CA GLY A 160 3.41 -6.35 6.01
C GLY A 160 3.65 -7.86 5.90
N PHE A 161 2.81 -8.73 6.45
CA PHE A 161 2.97 -10.20 6.34
C PHE A 161 2.90 -10.69 4.89
N CYS A 162 2.06 -10.09 4.05
CA CYS A 162 2.02 -10.39 2.62
C CYS A 162 3.18 -9.76 1.82
N GLU A 163 4.07 -9.02 2.46
CA GLU A 163 5.36 -8.59 1.87
C GLU A 163 6.52 -9.45 2.38
N TYR A 164 6.56 -9.71 3.69
CA TYR A 164 7.72 -10.28 4.36
C TYR A 164 7.63 -11.80 4.58
N ASN A 165 6.43 -12.36 4.81
CA ASN A 165 6.28 -13.78 5.07
C ASN A 165 6.27 -14.60 3.77
N ARG A 166 7.46 -15.02 3.34
CA ARG A 166 7.68 -15.93 2.21
C ARG A 166 7.52 -17.41 2.55
N ARG A 167 6.94 -17.76 3.70
CA ARG A 167 6.67 -19.16 4.09
C ARG A 167 5.26 -19.56 3.65
N VAL A 168 5.14 -20.79 3.16
CA VAL A 168 3.84 -21.43 2.92
C VAL A 168 3.11 -21.57 4.25
N VAL A 169 1.86 -21.14 4.29
CA VAL A 169 0.93 -21.38 5.39
C VAL A 169 0.17 -22.67 5.08
N ILE A 170 0.13 -23.57 6.06
CA ILE A 170 -0.40 -24.93 5.92
C ILE A 170 -1.57 -25.09 6.89
N ASN A 171 -2.67 -25.64 6.41
CA ASN A 171 -3.83 -26.07 7.18
C ASN A 171 -4.44 -25.01 8.12
N ALA A 172 -4.51 -23.76 7.65
CA ALA A 172 -5.21 -22.67 8.33
C ALA A 172 -6.50 -22.29 7.57
N ARG A 173 -7.56 -21.94 8.31
CA ARG A 173 -8.65 -21.11 7.76
C ARG A 173 -8.09 -19.70 7.60
N HIS A 174 -8.18 -19.12 6.41
CA HIS A 174 -7.84 -17.73 6.18
C HIS A 174 -9.12 -16.91 6.01
N GLU A 175 -9.17 -15.70 6.54
CA GLU A 175 -10.12 -14.68 6.09
C GLU A 175 -9.39 -13.39 5.78
N LEU A 176 -9.88 -12.67 4.79
CA LEU A 176 -9.76 -11.23 4.75
C LEU A 176 -11.05 -10.61 5.26
N VAL A 177 -10.90 -9.48 5.93
CA VAL A 177 -11.97 -8.49 6.09
C VAL A 177 -11.55 -7.13 5.49
N LEU A 178 -12.41 -6.53 4.65
CA LEU A 178 -12.28 -5.17 4.13
C LEU A 178 -13.42 -4.30 4.68
N ILE A 179 -13.15 -3.03 4.97
CA ILE A 179 -14.19 -2.00 5.20
C ILE A 179 -14.17 -1.03 4.02
N ARG A 180 -15.25 -0.98 3.23
CA ARG A 180 -15.38 0.00 2.12
C ARG A 180 -15.36 1.42 2.69
N ALA A 181 -14.61 2.31 2.05
CA ALA A 181 -14.56 3.73 2.41
C ALA A 181 -15.95 4.39 2.30
N ARG A 182 -16.12 5.52 2.99
CA ARG A 182 -17.43 6.21 3.09
C ARG A 182 -17.85 6.97 1.82
N ASN A 183 -16.93 7.17 0.88
CA ASN A 183 -17.11 7.80 -0.43
C ASN A 183 -15.84 7.59 -1.27
N ASP A 184 -15.89 7.93 -2.55
CA ASP A 184 -14.79 7.75 -3.50
C ASP A 184 -13.95 9.02 -3.76
N ASN A 185 -14.12 10.09 -2.97
CA ASN A 185 -13.42 11.36 -3.21
C ASN A 185 -11.90 11.27 -3.08
N ASN A 186 -11.36 10.24 -2.40
CA ASN A 186 -9.92 9.99 -2.35
C ASN A 186 -9.43 9.08 -3.50
N CYS A 187 -10.34 8.44 -4.24
CA CYS A 187 -10.02 7.53 -5.35
C CYS A 187 -9.80 8.27 -6.68
N VAL A 188 -10.16 9.55 -6.75
CA VAL A 188 -10.23 10.35 -7.99
C VAL A 188 -9.60 11.75 -7.86
N VAL A 189 -9.39 12.39 -9.00
CA VAL A 189 -9.26 13.85 -9.12
C VAL A 189 -10.27 14.35 -10.16
N LEU A 190 -11.10 15.30 -9.76
CA LEU A 190 -12.14 15.97 -10.55
C LEU A 190 -11.63 17.31 -11.10
N SER A 191 -12.12 17.73 -12.26
CA SER A 191 -11.87 19.08 -12.83
C SER A 191 -12.70 20.19 -12.16
N SER A 192 -13.79 19.84 -11.48
CA SER A 192 -14.64 20.77 -10.72
C SER A 192 -15.38 20.03 -9.59
N ASP A 193 -15.60 20.78 -8.51
CA ASP A 193 -16.44 20.54 -7.34
C ASP A 193 -17.94 20.29 -7.63
N ARG A 194 -18.42 20.58 -8.85
CA ARG A 194 -19.82 20.37 -9.26
C ARG A 194 -20.16 18.92 -9.61
N HIS A 195 -19.18 18.03 -9.57
CA HIS A 195 -19.29 16.64 -9.98
C HIS A 195 -19.14 15.72 -8.76
N GLU A 196 -19.94 14.67 -8.68
CA GLU A 196 -19.81 13.65 -7.63
C GLU A 196 -19.29 12.34 -8.24
N PRO A 197 -18.16 11.79 -7.77
CA PRO A 197 -17.61 10.54 -8.29
C PRO A 197 -18.30 9.34 -7.66
N LYS A 198 -18.57 8.31 -8.47
CA LYS A 198 -19.14 7.05 -7.99
C LYS A 198 -18.41 5.87 -8.61
N ILE A 199 -17.78 5.05 -7.77
CA ILE A 199 -17.13 3.80 -8.16
C ILE A 199 -17.97 2.64 -7.64
N ASP A 200 -18.77 2.07 -8.54
CA ASP A 200 -19.45 0.80 -8.29
C ASP A 200 -18.42 -0.33 -8.35
N LEU A 201 -18.27 -1.09 -7.26
CA LEU A 201 -17.39 -2.24 -7.21
C LEU A 201 -18.19 -3.51 -7.49
N HIS A 202 -17.71 -4.29 -8.46
CA HIS A 202 -18.23 -5.60 -8.83
C HIS A 202 -17.48 -6.73 -8.11
N LYS A 203 -16.22 -6.48 -7.68
CA LYS A 203 -15.34 -7.47 -7.03
C LYS A 203 -14.21 -6.85 -6.21
N ALA A 204 -13.75 -7.53 -5.15
CA ALA A 204 -12.53 -7.25 -4.37
C ALA A 204 -12.04 -8.53 -3.63
N VAL A 205 -10.74 -8.68 -3.30
CA VAL A 205 -10.07 -9.90 -2.77
C VAL A 205 -8.74 -9.70 -1.95
N LYS A 206 -8.71 -9.83 -0.61
CA LYS A 206 -7.54 -10.13 0.30
C LYS A 206 -6.45 -9.01 0.55
N ALA A 207 -5.47 -9.02 1.50
CA ALA A 207 -5.08 -9.76 2.76
C ALA A 207 -4.02 -8.96 3.62
N ALA A 208 -3.52 -9.55 4.74
CA ALA A 208 -2.52 -9.11 5.77
C ALA A 208 -2.99 -8.07 6.84
N THR A 209 -2.28 -7.50 7.86
CA THR A 209 -0.84 -7.44 8.30
C THR A 209 -0.39 -6.11 9.01
N GLN A 210 -0.24 -6.02 10.35
CA GLN A 210 0.17 -4.82 11.15
C GLN A 210 1.58 -4.99 11.82
N LEU A 211 1.71 -5.35 13.12
CA LEU A 211 2.86 -4.94 13.96
C LEU A 211 3.37 -5.93 15.06
N GLU A 212 4.64 -6.32 14.89
CA GLU A 212 5.62 -6.35 16.00
C GLU A 212 6.03 -4.91 16.39
N LYS A 213 7.03 -4.73 17.28
CA LYS A 213 7.51 -3.38 17.67
C LYS A 213 8.03 -2.58 16.47
N PRO A 214 7.74 -1.27 16.37
CA PRO A 214 8.08 -0.47 15.20
C PRO A 214 9.60 -0.31 15.05
N ARG A 215 10.19 -0.87 13.99
CA ARG A 215 11.61 -0.68 13.63
C ARG A 215 11.89 0.54 12.76
N TYR A 216 10.83 1.10 12.16
CA TYR A 216 10.87 2.31 11.34
C TYR A 216 9.57 3.08 11.54
N VAL A 217 9.63 4.41 11.42
CA VAL A 217 8.45 5.28 11.33
C VAL A 217 8.57 6.14 10.09
N ILE A 218 7.51 6.17 9.27
CA ILE A 218 7.38 7.06 8.12
C ILE A 218 6.37 8.14 8.49
N PHE A 219 6.77 9.40 8.40
CA PHE A 219 5.96 10.57 8.74
C PHE A 219 5.85 11.51 7.53
N ALA A 220 4.65 12.04 7.29
CA ALA A 220 4.36 12.98 6.20
C ALA A 220 3.21 13.90 6.59
N LEU A 221 3.13 15.06 5.93
CA LEU A 221 2.05 16.04 6.11
C LEU A 221 1.20 16.15 4.84
N GLN A 222 -0.03 16.65 4.97
CA GLN A 222 -0.97 16.78 3.86
C GLN A 222 -1.99 17.90 4.11
N THR A 223 -2.10 18.86 3.19
CA THR A 223 -2.86 20.11 3.39
C THR A 223 -4.23 20.07 2.70
N GLY A 224 -5.24 19.63 3.45
CA GLY A 224 -6.65 19.73 3.07
C GLY A 224 -6.98 19.03 1.77
N ARG A 225 -6.48 17.79 1.60
CA ARG A 225 -6.73 16.91 0.44
C ARG A 225 -7.76 15.81 0.72
N ARG A 226 -7.79 15.29 1.96
CA ARG A 226 -8.70 14.21 2.38
C ARG A 226 -10.16 14.54 2.07
N ASN A 227 -10.81 13.64 1.33
CA ASN A 227 -12.19 13.72 0.84
C ASN A 227 -12.49 14.93 -0.07
N VAL A 228 -11.47 15.65 -0.58
CA VAL A 228 -11.62 16.80 -1.49
C VAL A 228 -11.38 16.31 -2.92
N GLY A 229 -12.46 15.95 -3.62
CA GLY A 229 -12.38 15.31 -4.95
C GLY A 229 -11.63 16.11 -6.03
N THR A 230 -11.43 17.42 -5.87
CA THR A 230 -10.61 18.25 -6.79
C THR A 230 -9.10 18.24 -6.49
N LYS A 231 -8.63 17.45 -5.51
CA LYS A 231 -7.23 17.34 -5.12
C LYS A 231 -6.78 15.88 -5.07
N ASP A 232 -5.59 15.59 -5.60
CA ASP A 232 -5.02 14.25 -5.54
C ASP A 232 -4.61 13.88 -4.11
N ALA A 233 -5.34 12.91 -3.51
CA ALA A 233 -5.14 12.43 -2.15
C ALA A 233 -3.92 11.51 -1.98
N SER A 234 -3.26 11.10 -3.07
CA SER A 234 -2.03 10.30 -3.03
C SER A 234 -0.75 11.13 -2.82
N LEU A 235 -0.85 12.45 -2.92
CA LEU A 235 0.29 13.38 -2.80
C LEU A 235 0.36 13.96 -1.39
N PHE A 236 1.56 14.14 -0.88
CA PHE A 236 1.87 14.76 0.41
C PHE A 236 2.41 16.18 0.19
N ASP A 237 2.46 16.98 1.25
CA ASP A 237 2.80 18.40 1.21
C ASP A 237 3.96 18.71 2.18
N GLU A 238 4.87 19.62 1.80
CA GLU A 238 6.05 19.96 2.62
C GLU A 238 5.71 20.80 3.85
N CYS A 239 4.60 21.54 3.81
CA CYS A 239 4.00 22.28 4.94
C CYS A 239 4.97 23.12 5.77
N ASP A 240 5.98 23.73 5.12
CA ASP A 240 7.06 24.51 5.76
C ASP A 240 7.73 23.78 6.95
N LEU A 241 7.76 22.45 6.88
CA LEU A 241 8.33 21.57 7.90
C LEU A 241 9.82 21.87 8.08
N SER A 242 10.20 22.18 9.31
CA SER A 242 11.55 22.59 9.71
C SER A 242 12.27 21.58 10.60
N ASN A 243 11.53 20.71 11.31
CA ASN A 243 12.08 19.69 12.19
C ASN A 243 11.06 18.56 12.47
N VAL A 244 11.54 17.35 12.77
CA VAL A 244 10.72 16.22 13.28
C VAL A 244 11.52 15.42 14.30
N LYS A 245 10.87 15.06 15.42
CA LYS A 245 11.40 14.15 16.46
C LYS A 245 10.38 13.07 16.76
N LEU A 246 10.81 11.82 16.64
CA LEU A 246 10.06 10.64 17.09
C LEU A 246 10.45 10.34 18.54
N PHE A 247 9.49 10.03 19.39
CA PHE A 247 9.71 9.53 20.74
C PHE A 247 9.09 8.12 20.85
N LEU A 248 9.89 7.18 21.35
CA LEU A 248 9.48 5.81 21.68
C LEU A 248 9.65 5.65 23.20
N ASN A 249 8.52 5.67 23.93
CA ASN A 249 8.50 5.90 25.37
C ASN A 249 9.28 7.18 25.76
N SER A 250 10.51 7.02 26.28
CA SER A 250 11.39 8.11 26.73
C SER A 250 12.63 8.31 25.86
N GLU A 251 12.85 7.47 24.86
CA GLU A 251 13.96 7.63 23.90
C GLU A 251 13.48 8.41 22.68
N PHE A 252 14.33 9.30 22.14
CA PHE A 252 14.01 10.09 20.95
C PHE A 252 14.93 9.76 19.77
N TYR A 253 14.38 9.92 18.56
CA TYR A 253 14.96 9.49 17.29
C TYR A 253 14.83 10.61 16.24
N SER A 254 15.83 10.68 15.37
CA SER A 254 16.57 11.92 15.07
C SER A 254 17.15 12.54 16.34
N TYR A 255 18.43 12.26 16.60
CA TYR A 255 19.16 12.84 17.73
C TYR A 255 19.49 14.32 17.50
N ASP A 256 19.73 14.70 16.24
CA ASP A 256 20.00 16.06 15.80
C ASP A 256 18.74 16.71 15.21
N ASP A 257 18.66 18.05 15.27
CA ASP A 257 17.65 18.82 14.57
C ASP A 257 17.88 18.82 13.05
N MET A 258 16.84 18.59 12.27
CA MET A 258 16.95 18.47 10.81
C MET A 258 17.17 19.81 10.09
N HIS A 259 16.81 20.92 10.75
CA HIS A 259 16.93 22.32 10.27
C HIS A 259 16.49 22.52 8.81
N LEU A 260 15.37 21.90 8.45
CA LEU A 260 14.83 21.86 7.09
C LEU A 260 14.42 23.27 6.63
N ASP A 261 14.55 23.49 5.33
CA ASP A 261 14.24 24.76 4.67
C ASP A 261 14.06 24.53 3.16
N PHE A 262 12.84 24.23 2.74
CA PHE A 262 12.51 23.92 1.35
C PHE A 262 12.81 25.10 0.41
N THR A 263 12.55 26.34 0.86
CA THR A 263 12.89 27.57 0.11
C THR A 263 14.38 27.69 -0.23
N LYS A 264 15.26 27.12 0.60
CA LYS A 264 16.73 27.11 0.43
C LYS A 264 17.27 25.73 0.02
N ASN A 265 16.39 24.84 -0.47
CA ASN A 265 16.68 23.45 -0.86
C ASN A 265 17.35 22.59 0.24
N ARG A 266 17.15 22.92 1.52
CA ARG A 266 17.68 22.15 2.66
C ARG A 266 16.73 21.00 3.04
N TYR A 267 16.57 20.05 2.15
CA TYR A 267 15.82 18.80 2.38
C TYR A 267 16.60 17.54 1.98
N ALA A 268 17.90 17.68 1.67
CA ALA A 268 18.76 16.57 1.29
C ALA A 268 18.85 15.46 2.36
N VAL A 269 18.74 15.80 3.65
CA VAL A 269 18.69 14.82 4.75
C VAL A 269 17.47 13.89 4.66
N LEU A 270 16.30 14.40 4.24
CA LEU A 270 15.11 13.57 4.04
C LEU A 270 15.30 12.61 2.85
N TYR A 271 15.95 13.07 1.79
CA TYR A 271 16.25 12.25 0.62
C TYR A 271 17.32 11.18 0.90
N ASP A 272 18.31 11.47 1.76
CA ASP A 272 19.29 10.51 2.26
C ASP A 272 18.64 9.45 3.18
N MET A 273 17.79 9.87 4.12
CA MET A 273 16.95 8.96 4.94
C MET A 273 16.10 8.04 4.06
N TYR A 274 15.39 8.61 3.09
CA TYR A 274 14.56 7.89 2.13
C TYR A 274 15.36 6.85 1.32
N THR A 275 16.47 7.25 0.69
CA THR A 275 17.27 6.36 -0.16
C THR A 275 18.01 5.27 0.63
N ARG A 276 18.26 5.47 1.92
CA ARG A 276 18.80 4.43 2.82
C ARG A 276 17.74 3.43 3.28
N PHE A 277 16.52 3.89 3.58
CA PHE A 277 15.45 3.06 4.17
C PHE A 277 15.25 1.74 3.45
N ARG A 278 15.13 1.74 2.12
CA ARG A 278 14.90 0.52 1.34
C ARG A 278 15.97 -0.54 1.61
N ARG A 279 17.24 -0.15 1.68
CA ARG A 279 18.39 -1.06 1.88
C ARG A 279 18.41 -1.66 3.29
N THR A 280 18.09 -0.85 4.30
CA THR A 280 18.05 -1.31 5.71
C THR A 280 16.76 -2.06 6.06
N TYR A 281 15.66 -1.80 5.34
CA TYR A 281 14.37 -2.47 5.51
C TYR A 281 14.37 -3.89 4.94
N TYR A 282 14.83 -4.07 3.69
CA TYR A 282 14.92 -5.39 3.04
C TYR A 282 16.26 -6.11 3.25
N ALA A 283 17.21 -5.52 3.99
CA ALA A 283 18.57 -6.04 4.21
C ALA A 283 19.33 -6.35 2.89
N LEU A 284 19.50 -5.33 2.04
CA LEU A 284 20.15 -5.47 0.73
C LEU A 284 21.66 -5.16 0.82
N ASP A 285 22.49 -6.18 0.55
CA ASP A 285 23.95 -6.13 0.79
C ASP A 285 24.78 -5.36 -0.26
N ARG A 286 24.24 -5.13 -1.47
CA ARG A 286 24.89 -4.33 -2.53
C ARG A 286 23.99 -3.95 -3.70
N ASP A 287 23.30 -4.93 -4.28
CA ASP A 287 22.60 -4.77 -5.56
C ASP A 287 21.14 -4.33 -5.34
N ASP A 288 20.94 -3.01 -5.35
CA ASP A 288 19.65 -2.35 -5.20
C ASP A 288 19.43 -1.39 -6.38
N ASP A 289 18.35 -1.58 -7.15
CA ASP A 289 17.97 -0.77 -8.34
C ASP A 289 17.81 0.75 -8.03
N GLY A 290 17.85 1.11 -6.75
CA GLY A 290 17.63 2.46 -6.26
C GLY A 290 16.14 2.74 -6.02
N ALA A 291 15.91 3.70 -5.13
CA ALA A 291 14.57 4.09 -4.73
C ALA A 291 13.78 4.72 -5.91
N MET A 292 12.47 4.50 -5.93
CA MET A 292 11.56 4.87 -7.03
C MET A 292 11.50 6.38 -7.34
N LEU A 293 11.72 7.25 -6.36
CA LEU A 293 11.60 8.70 -6.51
C LEU A 293 12.99 9.31 -6.69
N THR A 294 13.23 9.95 -7.84
CA THR A 294 14.34 10.90 -7.97
C THR A 294 14.07 12.13 -7.10
N MET A 295 15.09 12.87 -6.67
CA MET A 295 14.95 14.02 -5.76
C MET A 295 13.86 15.04 -6.18
N ARG A 296 13.68 15.28 -7.49
CA ARG A 296 12.57 16.12 -8.01
C ARG A 296 11.19 15.46 -7.87
N LYS A 297 11.08 14.15 -8.10
CA LYS A 297 9.83 13.40 -7.89
C LYS A 297 9.49 13.29 -6.41
N PHE A 298 10.49 13.12 -5.53
CA PHE A 298 10.30 13.08 -4.07
C PHE A 298 9.64 14.37 -3.57
N LEU A 299 10.10 15.54 -4.00
CA LEU A 299 9.48 16.82 -3.66
C LEU A 299 8.04 16.94 -4.22
N HIS A 300 7.77 16.43 -5.43
CA HIS A 300 6.45 16.53 -6.08
C HIS A 300 5.40 15.54 -5.56
N CYS A 301 5.80 14.31 -5.22
CA CYS A 301 4.97 13.34 -4.52
C CYS A 301 4.73 13.73 -3.06
N GLY A 302 5.52 14.68 -2.56
CA GLY A 302 5.51 15.20 -1.20
C GLY A 302 6.67 14.62 -0.39
N PRO A 303 7.53 15.46 0.22
CA PRO A 303 8.62 14.98 1.04
C PRO A 303 8.09 14.32 2.32
N PHE A 304 8.61 13.13 2.62
CA PHE A 304 8.30 12.38 3.83
C PHE A 304 9.58 12.08 4.60
N VAL A 305 9.47 11.98 5.92
CA VAL A 305 10.57 11.68 6.84
C VAL A 305 10.55 10.18 7.12
N VAL A 306 11.70 9.51 7.00
CA VAL A 306 11.83 8.10 7.39
C VAL A 306 12.83 7.99 8.53
N ILE A 307 12.33 7.58 9.70
CA ILE A 307 13.11 7.50 10.92
C ILE A 307 13.45 6.02 11.17
N ASP A 308 14.74 5.68 11.04
CA ASP A 308 15.29 4.39 11.44
C ASP A 308 15.39 4.35 12.97
N CYS A 309 14.49 3.57 13.57
CA CYS A 309 14.51 3.22 14.98
C CYS A 309 14.74 1.71 15.15
N SER A 310 15.53 1.08 14.29
CA SER A 310 15.82 -0.36 14.35
C SER A 310 16.85 -0.74 15.42
N ARG A 311 17.62 0.23 15.91
CA ARG A 311 18.70 0.08 16.90
C ARG A 311 18.25 0.39 18.35
N GLN A 312 17.04 -0.01 18.71
CA GLN A 312 16.44 0.31 20.02
C GLN A 312 17.20 -0.33 21.17
N ASN A 313 17.27 0.40 22.27
CA ASN A 313 17.71 -0.09 23.57
C ASN A 313 16.87 -1.30 24.01
N GLU A 314 17.51 -2.27 24.64
CA GLU A 314 16.89 -3.48 25.22
C GLU A 314 15.75 -3.13 26.19
N ALA A 315 15.85 -1.99 26.90
CA ALA A 315 14.80 -1.49 27.79
C ALA A 315 13.46 -1.18 27.08
N VAL A 316 13.48 -0.78 25.80
CA VAL A 316 12.27 -0.57 24.99
C VAL A 316 11.68 -1.91 24.51
N LYS A 317 12.47 -2.99 24.51
CA LYS A 317 12.06 -4.32 24.02
C LYS A 317 11.17 -5.09 25.01
N SER A 318 11.14 -4.73 26.29
CA SER A 318 10.34 -5.45 27.31
C SER A 318 8.91 -4.92 27.56
N ALA A 319 8.63 -3.64 27.28
CA ALA A 319 7.36 -2.99 27.64
C ALA A 319 6.42 -2.69 26.44
N THR A 320 5.23 -2.15 26.71
CA THR A 320 4.47 -1.41 25.68
C THR A 320 5.29 -0.21 25.19
N VAL A 321 5.09 0.17 23.93
CA VAL A 321 5.79 1.31 23.31
C VAL A 321 4.77 2.40 23.00
N ASP A 322 4.80 3.49 23.76
CA ASP A 322 4.17 4.75 23.39
C ASP A 322 4.95 5.39 22.23
N VAL A 323 4.22 6.00 21.30
CA VAL A 323 4.75 6.53 20.04
C VAL A 323 4.25 7.97 19.86
N ARG A 324 5.09 8.94 20.21
CA ARG A 324 4.80 10.38 20.06
C ARG A 324 5.66 10.96 18.94
N ILE A 325 5.10 11.84 18.13
CA ILE A 325 5.84 12.61 17.12
C ILE A 325 5.66 14.09 17.43
N GLU A 326 6.78 14.81 17.51
CA GLU A 326 6.83 16.27 17.61
C GLU A 326 7.41 16.81 16.30
N PHE A 327 6.87 17.92 15.78
CA PHE A 327 7.33 18.53 14.54
C PHE A 327 7.07 20.04 14.52
N ASP A 328 7.95 20.77 13.85
CA ASP A 328 7.95 22.23 13.80
C ASP A 328 7.71 22.71 12.35
N CYS A 329 6.60 23.41 12.09
CA CYS A 329 6.34 24.14 10.84
C CYS A 329 6.60 25.65 11.04
N ARG A 330 6.91 26.40 9.97
CA ARG A 330 7.28 27.83 10.02
C ARG A 330 6.25 28.78 9.40
#